data_AF-A0A6N4TGH7-F1
#
_entry.id   AF-A0A6N4TGH7-F1
#
_cell.length_a   1.000
_cell.length_b   1.000
_cell.length_c   1.000
_cell.angle_alpha   90.00
_cell.angle_beta   90.00
_cell.angle_gamma   90.00
#
_symmetry.space_group_name_H-M   'P 1'
#
loop_
_entity.id
_entity.type
_entity.pdbx_description
1 polymer ?
#
loop_
_entity_poly.entity_id
_entity_poly.type
_entity_poly.pdbx_seq_one_letter_code
_entity_poly.pdbx_strand_id
1 'polypeptide(L)'
;MKKSDFYHIEEGYIILHESNHKLCTTDIKKVDVSILPVQKNAGEEIMNAAANALSSSLGNANEKVNIYVEIIHGNNIDKIKVNTNPLIRNNLDYHEMVTHARNLQVAIKKDCNL
;
A
#
# COMPACT_ATOMS: atom_id res chain seq x y z
N MET A 1 9.44 -3.91 -11.24
CA MET A 1 9.18 -2.47 -10.98
C MET A 1 10.38 -1.86 -10.26
N LYS A 2 10.75 -0.62 -10.57
CA LYS A 2 11.88 0.09 -9.96
C LYS A 2 11.34 1.13 -8.96
N LYS A 3 12.12 1.50 -7.95
CA LYS A 3 11.72 2.53 -6.98
C LYS A 3 11.38 3.88 -7.64
N SER A 4 12.11 4.21 -8.71
CA SER A 4 11.93 5.41 -9.52
C SER A 4 10.58 5.50 -10.23
N ASP A 5 9.83 4.40 -10.30
CA ASP A 5 8.48 4.41 -10.86
C ASP A 5 7.49 5.11 -9.90
N PHE A 6 7.82 5.14 -8.60
CA PHE A 6 6.92 5.60 -7.54
C PHE A 6 7.30 6.94 -6.92
N TYR A 7 8.60 7.20 -6.78
CA TYR A 7 9.10 8.43 -6.18
C TYR A 7 10.51 8.77 -6.67
N HIS A 8 10.90 10.02 -6.43
CA HIS A 8 12.30 10.44 -6.45
C HIS A 8 12.64 11.28 -5.22
N ILE A 9 13.93 11.56 -5.03
CA ILE A 9 14.45 12.38 -3.92
C ILE A 9 15.11 13.61 -4.50
N GLU A 10 14.78 14.75 -3.93
CA GLU A 10 15.37 16.04 -4.26
C GLU A 10 15.55 16.83 -2.97
N GLU A 11 16.79 17.24 -2.67
CA GLU A 11 17.11 18.20 -1.59
C GLU A 11 16.48 17.87 -0.22
N GLY A 12 16.52 16.60 0.21
CA GLY A 12 15.95 16.19 1.51
C GLY A 12 14.43 16.02 1.50
N TYR A 13 13.82 15.93 0.32
CA TYR A 13 12.42 15.62 0.15
C TYR A 13 12.23 14.35 -0.67
N ILE A 14 11.20 13.57 -0.35
CA ILE A 14 10.65 12.54 -1.21
C ILE A 14 9.46 13.11 -1.97
N ILE A 15 9.43 12.93 -3.28
CA ILE A 15 8.35 13.40 -4.16
C ILE A 15 7.63 12.18 -4.71
N LEU A 16 6.37 12.02 -4.32
CA LEU A 16 5.53 10.90 -4.72
C LEU A 16 4.90 11.16 -6.08
N HIS A 17 5.10 10.28 -7.05
CA HIS A 17 4.65 10.54 -8.43
C HIS A 17 3.14 10.53 -8.60
N GLU A 18 2.43 9.64 -7.90
CA GLU A 18 0.97 9.49 -8.05
C GLU A 18 0.20 10.72 -7.54
N SER A 19 0.62 11.29 -6.40
CA SER A 19 -0.02 12.45 -5.78
C SER A 19 0.70 13.78 -6.06
N ASN A 20 1.92 13.74 -6.60
CA ASN A 20 2.86 14.87 -6.66
C ASN A 20 3.13 15.53 -5.28
N HIS A 21 2.90 14.80 -4.19
CA HIS A 21 3.11 15.31 -2.84
C HIS A 21 4.60 15.27 -2.49
N LYS A 22 5.11 16.40 -2.00
CA LYS A 22 6.49 16.58 -1.54
C LYS A 22 6.54 16.47 -0.02
N LEU A 23 7.22 15.45 0.50
CA LEU A 23 7.36 15.18 1.93
C LEU A 23 8.80 15.41 2.37
N CYS A 24 9.00 16.16 3.46
CA CYS A 24 10.33 16.33 4.03
C CYS A 24 10.78 14.98 4.64
N THR A 25 11.98 14.51 4.31
CA THR A 25 12.46 13.20 4.80
C THR A 25 12.60 13.16 6.31
N THR A 26 12.87 14.30 6.95
CA THR A 26 12.96 14.41 8.42
C THR A 26 11.62 14.31 9.13
N ASP A 27 10.50 14.55 8.43
CA ASP A 27 9.15 14.52 9.02
C ASP A 27 8.52 13.12 8.95
N ILE A 28 9.13 12.22 8.19
CA ILE A 28 8.67 10.84 8.05
C ILE A 28 9.01 10.09 9.34
N LYS A 29 7.98 9.56 9.99
CA LYS A 29 8.10 8.84 11.25
C LYS A 29 8.18 7.33 11.03
N LYS A 30 7.47 6.84 10.01
CA LYS A 30 7.31 5.42 9.76
C LYS A 30 6.93 5.17 8.31
N VAL A 31 7.35 4.01 7.80
CA VAL A 31 6.94 3.50 6.49
C VAL A 31 6.47 2.06 6.69
N ASP A 32 5.25 1.75 6.27
CA ASP A 32 4.60 0.45 6.42
C ASP A 32 4.10 -0.10 5.07
N VAL A 33 3.79 -1.39 5.04
CA VAL A 33 3.08 -2.02 3.91
C VAL A 33 1.69 -2.41 4.40
N SER A 34 0.67 -1.94 3.71
CA SER A 34 -0.73 -2.29 3.97
C SER A 34 -1.35 -3.00 2.77
N ILE A 35 -2.29 -3.90 3.07
CA ILE A 35 -3.00 -4.70 2.08
C ILE A 35 -4.47 -4.48 2.37
N LEU A 36 -5.17 -3.82 1.44
CA LEU A 36 -6.55 -3.40 1.63
C LEU A 36 -7.44 -4.10 0.60
N PRO A 37 -8.58 -4.68 1.02
CA PRO A 37 -9.56 -5.19 0.07
C PRO A 37 -10.09 -4.05 -0.79
N VAL A 38 -10.36 -4.34 -2.06
CA VAL A 38 -11.06 -3.40 -2.93
C VAL A 38 -12.51 -3.39 -2.47
N GLN A 39 -12.92 -2.34 -1.73
CA GLN A 39 -14.30 -2.16 -1.31
C GLN A 39 -15.22 -2.18 -2.53
N LYS A 40 -16.23 -3.05 -2.50
CA LYS A 40 -17.40 -2.93 -3.34
C LYS A 40 -18.33 -1.94 -2.63
N ASN A 41 -18.85 -0.96 -3.37
CA ASN A 41 -19.61 0.22 -2.90
C ASN A 41 -20.38 0.07 -1.57
N ALA A 42 -20.34 1.11 -0.74
CA ALA A 42 -20.81 1.22 0.65
C ALA A 42 -22.20 0.63 1.01
N GLY A 43 -23.09 0.37 0.05
CA GLY A 43 -24.34 -0.36 0.29
C GLY A 43 -24.16 -1.85 0.58
N GLU A 44 -23.04 -2.45 0.15
CA GLU A 44 -22.73 -3.87 0.36
C GLU A 44 -21.92 -4.13 1.64
N GLU A 45 -21.33 -3.10 2.27
CA GLU A 45 -20.44 -3.27 3.43
C GLU A 45 -21.15 -3.75 4.69
N ILE A 46 -22.40 -3.32 4.92
CA ILE A 46 -23.18 -3.75 6.08
C ILE A 46 -23.58 -5.24 5.95
N MET A 47 -23.89 -5.69 4.74
CA MET A 47 -24.22 -7.10 4.47
C MET A 47 -22.98 -7.99 4.46
N ASN A 48 -21.86 -7.52 3.90
CA ASN A 48 -20.61 -8.27 3.84
C ASN A 48 -19.91 -8.40 5.20
N ALA A 49 -20.03 -7.43 6.12
CA ALA A 49 -19.50 -7.59 7.47
C ALA A 49 -20.18 -8.75 8.22
N ALA A 50 -21.49 -8.89 8.07
CA ALA A 50 -22.25 -10.01 8.63
C ALA A 50 -21.96 -11.35 7.91
N ALA A 51 -21.81 -11.34 6.58
CA ALA A 51 -21.52 -12.53 5.80
C ALA A 51 -20.07 -13.04 5.96
N ASN A 52 -19.08 -12.14 6.05
CA ASN A 52 -17.66 -12.49 6.23
C ASN A 52 -17.34 -13.01 7.64
N ALA A 53 -18.06 -12.54 8.66
CA ALA A 53 -18.00 -13.12 10.00
C ALA A 53 -18.44 -14.60 10.01
N LEU A 54 -19.34 -14.98 9.11
CA LEU A 54 -19.88 -16.34 8.97
C LEU A 54 -19.12 -17.21 7.95
N SER A 55 -18.39 -16.61 7.00
CA SER A 55 -17.78 -17.29 5.84
C SER A 55 -16.25 -17.34 5.85
N SER A 56 -15.64 -17.12 7.02
CA SER A 56 -14.20 -16.92 7.25
C SER A 56 -13.25 -18.04 6.78
N SER A 57 -13.76 -19.18 6.27
CA SER A 57 -12.94 -20.23 5.66
C SER A 57 -13.03 -20.33 4.12
N LEU A 58 -13.98 -19.66 3.45
CA LEU A 58 -14.19 -19.76 1.98
C LEU A 58 -14.05 -18.41 1.23
N GLY A 59 -14.15 -17.27 1.93
CA GLY A 59 -14.15 -15.94 1.29
C GLY A 59 -12.78 -15.40 0.86
N ASN A 60 -11.66 -15.97 1.34
CA ASN A 60 -10.33 -15.37 1.18
C ASN A 60 -9.57 -15.83 -0.08
N ALA A 61 -10.08 -16.80 -0.84
CA ALA A 61 -9.37 -17.33 -2.02
C ALA A 61 -9.51 -16.45 -3.26
N ASN A 62 -10.54 -15.59 -3.32
CA ASN A 62 -10.83 -14.71 -4.46
C ASN A 62 -10.97 -13.22 -4.05
N GLU A 63 -10.53 -12.87 -2.84
CA GLU A 63 -10.56 -11.48 -2.38
C GLU A 63 -9.64 -10.62 -3.25
N LYS A 64 -10.20 -9.58 -3.88
CA LYS A 64 -9.41 -8.62 -4.64
C LYS A 64 -8.82 -7.57 -3.69
N VAL A 65 -7.52 -7.37 -3.74
CA VAL A 65 -6.78 -6.46 -2.87
C VAL A 65 -5.94 -5.47 -3.66
N ASN A 66 -5.69 -4.31 -3.05
CA ASN A 66 -4.62 -3.41 -3.42
C ASN A 66 -3.54 -3.42 -2.33
N ILE A 67 -2.29 -3.29 -2.74
CA ILE A 67 -1.13 -3.27 -1.87
C ILE A 67 -0.57 -1.85 -1.91
N TYR A 68 -0.36 -1.27 -0.73
CA TYR A 68 0.15 0.08 -0.57
C TYR A 68 1.43 0.08 0.27
N VAL A 69 2.32 1.03 -0.04
CA VAL A 69 3.33 1.49 0.91
C VAL A 69 2.84 2.79 1.54
N GLU A 70 2.68 2.78 2.85
CA GLU A 70 2.17 3.92 3.63
C GLU A 70 3.34 4.69 4.23
N ILE A 71 3.38 5.99 3.99
CA ILE A 71 4.37 6.92 4.55
C ILE A 71 3.66 7.77 5.59
N ILE A 72 4.04 7.58 6.86
CA ILE A 72 3.45 8.28 8.00
C ILE A 72 4.35 9.45 8.35
N HIS A 73 3.82 10.66 8.27
CA HIS A 73 4.52 11.91 8.59
C HIS A 73 3.59 12.82 9.38
N GLY A 74 4.07 13.40 10.49
CA GLY A 74 3.19 14.16 11.38
C GLY A 74 1.98 13.33 11.86
N ASN A 75 0.76 13.77 11.50
CA ASN A 75 -0.52 13.08 11.72
C ASN A 75 -1.17 12.61 10.39
N ASN A 76 -0.42 12.67 9.29
CA ASN A 76 -0.88 12.35 7.95
C ASN A 76 -0.30 11.01 7.48
N ILE A 77 -0.99 10.40 6.52
CA ILE A 77 -0.57 9.17 5.87
C ILE A 77 -0.71 9.38 4.37
N ASP A 78 0.40 9.32 3.66
CA ASP A 78 0.41 9.20 2.20
C ASP A 78 0.54 7.73 1.81
N LYS A 79 -0.11 7.35 0.72
CA LYS A 79 -0.12 5.97 0.23
C LYS A 79 0.38 5.92 -1.19
N ILE A 80 1.35 5.05 -1.44
CA ILE A 80 1.81 4.68 -2.77
C ILE A 80 1.13 3.37 -3.13
N LYS A 81 0.28 3.35 -4.16
CA LYS A 81 -0.29 2.10 -4.66
C LYS A 81 0.75 1.36 -5.48
N VAL A 82 1.03 0.10 -5.14
CA VAL A 82 2.11 -0.67 -5.79
C VAL A 82 1.58 -1.45 -7.00
N ASN A 83 0.35 -1.96 -6.94
CA ASN A 83 -0.28 -2.69 -8.04
C ASN A 83 -1.17 -1.79 -8.91
N THR A 84 -1.04 -1.90 -10.23
CA THR A 84 -1.93 -1.19 -11.17
C THR A 84 -3.37 -1.70 -11.04
N ASN A 85 -3.57 -3.01 -11.23
CA ASN A 85 -4.87 -3.68 -11.15
C ASN A 85 -5.00 -4.43 -9.82
N PRO A 86 -6.21 -4.53 -9.23
CA PRO A 86 -6.45 -5.36 -8.06
C PRO A 86 -5.96 -6.80 -8.25
N LEU A 87 -5.31 -7.35 -7.23
CA LEU A 87 -4.77 -8.70 -7.24
C LEU A 87 -5.65 -9.64 -6.44
N ILE A 88 -5.67 -10.92 -6.80
CA ILE A 88 -6.34 -11.95 -5.99
C ILE A 88 -5.43 -12.30 -4.82
N ARG A 89 -5.94 -12.18 -3.59
CA ARG A 89 -5.18 -12.47 -2.38
C ARG A 89 -4.63 -13.91 -2.39
N ASN A 90 -3.39 -14.06 -1.94
CA ASN A 90 -2.66 -15.33 -1.85
C ASN A 90 -2.35 -16.02 -3.19
N ASN A 91 -2.56 -15.35 -4.34
CA ASN A 91 -2.03 -15.85 -5.61
C ASN A 91 -0.55 -15.48 -5.79
N LEU A 92 0.07 -16.00 -6.85
CA LEU A 92 1.48 -15.73 -7.15
C LEU A 92 1.75 -14.23 -7.30
N ASP A 93 0.96 -13.53 -8.11
CA ASP A 93 1.11 -12.08 -8.36
C ASP A 93 1.04 -11.27 -7.06
N TYR A 94 0.15 -11.66 -6.14
CA TYR A 94 0.02 -11.06 -4.83
C TYR A 94 1.31 -11.20 -4.00
N HIS A 95 1.88 -12.39 -3.94
CA HIS A 95 3.12 -12.62 -3.17
C HIS A 95 4.32 -11.88 -3.78
N GLU A 96 4.42 -11.86 -5.11
CA GLU A 96 5.42 -11.07 -5.83
C GLU A 96 5.26 -9.58 -5.53
N MET A 97 4.02 -9.08 -5.57
CA MET A 97 3.74 -7.67 -5.33
C MET A 97 3.96 -7.26 -3.86
N VAL A 98 3.64 -8.12 -2.90
CA VAL A 98 3.98 -7.89 -1.49
C VAL A 98 5.50 -7.80 -1.32
N THR A 99 6.25 -8.67 -2.00
CA THR A 99 7.72 -8.62 -1.99
C THR A 99 8.23 -7.30 -2.58
N HIS A 100 7.66 -6.85 -3.70
CA HIS A 100 7.96 -5.54 -4.28
C HIS A 100 7.64 -4.39 -3.33
N ALA A 101 6.49 -4.40 -2.66
CA ALA A 101 6.12 -3.39 -1.67
C ALA A 101 7.08 -3.35 -0.48
N ARG A 102 7.54 -4.52 0.00
CA ARG A 102 8.55 -4.61 1.08
C ARG A 102 9.91 -4.07 0.64
N ASN A 103 10.33 -4.37 -0.58
CA ASN A 103 11.57 -3.81 -1.14
C ASN A 103 11.47 -2.29 -1.30
N LEU A 104 10.31 -1.77 -1.71
CA LEU A 104 10.04 -0.33 -1.79
C LEU A 104 10.05 0.31 -0.39
N GLN A 105 9.42 -0.32 0.61
CA GLN A 105 9.46 0.11 2.01
C GLN A 105 10.91 0.23 2.51
N VAL A 106 11.75 -0.78 2.26
CA VAL A 106 13.17 -0.78 2.66
C VAL A 106 13.94 0.34 1.94
N ALA A 107 13.69 0.55 0.65
CA ALA A 107 14.32 1.61 -0.12
C ALA A 107 13.98 3.00 0.45
N ILE A 108 12.71 3.28 0.73
CA ILE A 108 12.28 4.55 1.32
C ILE A 108 12.90 4.76 2.70
N LYS A 109 12.91 3.72 3.55
CA LYS A 109 13.55 3.81 4.88
C LYS A 109 15.02 4.17 4.78
N LYS A 110 15.77 3.46 3.93
CA LYS A 110 17.19 3.76 3.69
C LYS A 110 17.40 5.19 3.19
N ASP A 111 16.58 5.61 2.23
CA ASP A 111 16.65 6.93 1.60
C ASP A 111 16.27 8.07 2.57
N CYS A 112 15.46 7.78 3.60
CA CYS A 112 15.02 8.74 4.62
C CYS A 112 15.74 8.58 5.97
N ASN A 113 16.76 7.72 6.07
CA ASN A 113 17.49 7.41 7.30
C ASN A 113 16.60 6.91 8.47
N LEU A 114 15.64 6.02 8.17
CA LEU A 114 14.71 5.37 9.11
C LEU A 114 15.08 3.93 9.45
#